data_AF-A0A4Q4T872-F1
#
_entry.id   AF-A0A4Q4T872-F1
#
_cell.length_a   1.000
_cell.length_b   1.000
_cell.length_c   1.000
_cell.angle_alpha   90.00
_cell.angle_beta   90.00
_cell.angle_gamma   90.00
#
_symmetry.space_group_name_H-M   'P 1'
#
loop_
_entity.id
_entity.type
_entity.pdbx_description
1 polymer ?
#
loop_
_entity_poly.entity_id
_entity_poly.type
_entity_poly.pdbx_seq_one_letter_code
_entity_poly.pdbx_strand_id
1 'polypeptide(L)'
;MADKAGTEQQHLTLHSHLRAVVTSKKHTELCNSVIPSLIDGISEIAKALRGSQKVSLAGSANAFGDDQLNVDVLAEDIIRDAIAKCPSVATASSEEDPVERPAGRHERNSRDGPEEQYTVAFDPLDGSSIIAPNWAVGTIIGIWEGSTALQQPPAAKQVAAILGVFGPRAVAVVAVRVPGYEGVCFEVGLSEDGKNWDAEILRPSIRFAKPPFKSRYFAPANLRAAAEDEGYKALVMHFIQNKYTLRYSGGLVPDVVHALVKGHGIYISPVTDKSKAKLRRLFELCPLALIVECAGGLAIDPADGSNILDRQLEDVNERAGLVCGTKEDVNYVKESLCLAT
;
A
#
# COMPACT_ATOMS: atom_id res chain seq x y z
N MET A 1 36.83 3.16 -38.43
CA MET A 1 35.42 3.60 -38.57
C MET A 1 34.52 2.49 -38.10
N ALA A 2 33.97 2.64 -36.90
CA ALA A 2 32.68 2.14 -36.40
C ALA A 2 32.75 2.22 -34.87
N ASP A 3 32.52 3.42 -34.35
CA ASP A 3 32.28 3.64 -32.92
C ASP A 3 31.05 2.84 -32.52
N LYS A 4 31.23 1.89 -31.61
CA LYS A 4 30.13 1.35 -30.81
C LYS A 4 29.85 2.37 -29.71
N ALA A 5 28.99 3.34 -30.02
CA ALA A 5 28.32 4.12 -28.98
C ALA A 5 27.47 3.16 -28.16
N GLY A 6 28.00 2.73 -27.00
CA GLY A 6 27.18 2.15 -25.96
C GLY A 6 26.21 3.23 -25.51
N THR A 7 24.92 3.03 -25.77
CA THR A 7 23.86 3.80 -25.11
C THR A 7 23.98 3.53 -23.62
N GLU A 8 24.58 4.46 -22.87
CA GLU A 8 24.40 4.57 -21.43
C GLU A 8 22.88 4.63 -21.19
N GLN A 9 22.31 3.57 -20.61
CA GLN A 9 20.98 3.67 -20.02
C GLN A 9 21.10 4.66 -18.87
N GLN A 10 20.63 5.90 -19.07
CA GLN A 10 20.49 6.86 -17.98
C GLN A 10 19.67 6.19 -16.87
N HIS A 11 20.31 6.01 -15.71
CA HIS A 11 19.66 5.45 -14.53
C HIS A 11 18.57 6.44 -14.08
N LEU A 12 17.31 6.02 -14.17
CA LEU A 12 16.17 6.86 -13.83
C LEU A 12 16.01 6.82 -12.31
N THR A 13 16.25 7.95 -11.65
CA THR A 13 16.13 8.10 -10.20
C THR A 13 14.68 8.41 -9.79
N LEU A 14 14.31 8.11 -8.55
CA LEU A 14 12.99 8.45 -7.99
C LEU A 14 12.61 9.92 -8.22
N HIS A 15 13.51 10.86 -7.92
CA HIS A 15 13.25 12.29 -8.07
C HIS A 15 12.99 12.72 -9.52
N SER A 16 13.83 12.23 -10.44
CA SER A 16 13.68 12.54 -11.87
C SER A 16 12.39 11.96 -12.44
N HIS A 17 12.00 10.77 -11.98
CA HIS A 17 10.75 10.13 -12.38
C HIS A 17 9.54 10.88 -11.82
N LEU A 18 9.49 11.16 -10.50
CA LEU A 18 8.41 11.91 -9.87
C LEU A 18 8.19 13.26 -10.54
N ARG A 19 9.26 14.00 -10.85
CA ARG A 19 9.18 15.28 -11.58
C ARG A 19 8.61 15.13 -12.99
N ALA A 20 8.89 14.00 -13.65
CA ALA A 20 8.39 13.73 -15.00
C ALA A 20 6.91 13.31 -15.00
N VAL A 21 6.47 12.54 -14.00
CA VAL A 21 5.11 11.98 -13.95
C VAL A 21 4.11 12.81 -13.14
N VAL A 22 4.59 13.59 -12.17
CA VAL A 22 3.77 14.54 -11.40
C VAL A 22 4.06 15.96 -11.89
N THR A 23 3.20 16.47 -12.76
CA THR A 23 3.37 17.80 -13.38
C THR A 23 2.74 18.94 -12.58
N SER A 24 2.07 18.61 -11.48
CA SER A 24 1.47 19.59 -10.57
C SER A 24 2.53 20.47 -9.90
N LYS A 25 2.37 21.79 -10.01
CA LYS A 25 3.20 22.78 -9.29
C LYS A 25 2.82 22.97 -7.82
N LYS A 26 1.67 22.43 -7.38
CA LYS A 26 1.14 22.55 -6.01
C LYS A 26 1.54 21.40 -5.07
N HIS A 27 2.27 20.41 -5.57
CA HIS A 27 2.62 19.17 -4.84
C HIS A 27 4.12 18.92 -4.92
N THR A 28 4.90 19.98 -4.80
CA THR A 28 6.35 20.00 -4.89
C THR A 28 6.99 19.34 -3.68
N GLU A 29 6.50 19.62 -2.46
CA GLU A 29 6.99 18.98 -1.23
C GLU A 29 6.62 17.49 -1.18
N LEU A 30 5.45 17.12 -1.70
CA LEU A 30 5.09 15.70 -1.85
C LEU A 30 6.15 14.92 -2.63
N CYS A 31 6.61 15.49 -3.75
CA CYS A 31 7.53 14.82 -4.67
C CYS A 31 9.01 14.93 -4.27
N ASN A 32 9.42 16.05 -3.65
CA ASN A 32 10.81 16.33 -3.32
C ASN A 32 11.19 15.98 -1.87
N SER A 33 10.21 15.82 -0.98
CA SER A 33 10.48 15.58 0.45
C SER A 33 9.70 14.37 0.98
N VAL A 34 8.37 14.36 0.89
CA VAL A 34 7.54 13.38 1.60
C VAL A 34 7.72 11.97 1.04
N ILE A 35 7.46 11.75 -0.26
CA ILE A 35 7.61 10.42 -0.87
C ILE A 35 9.06 9.92 -0.75
N PRO A 36 10.11 10.70 -1.10
CA PRO A 36 11.49 10.26 -0.93
C PRO A 36 11.86 9.88 0.50
N SER A 37 11.45 10.66 1.51
CA SER A 37 11.78 10.38 2.92
C SER A 37 11.12 9.10 3.41
N LEU A 38 9.88 8.84 2.99
CA LEU A 38 9.17 7.60 3.31
C LEU A 38 9.79 6.38 2.60
N ILE A 39 10.25 6.54 1.36
CA ILE A 39 11.01 5.49 0.64
C ILE A 39 12.33 5.18 1.34
N ASP A 40 13.05 6.20 1.83
CA ASP A 40 14.24 6.01 2.65
C ASP A 40 13.90 5.26 3.95
N GLY A 41 12.79 5.61 4.62
CA GLY A 41 12.30 4.89 5.80
C GLY A 41 12.05 3.40 5.51
N ILE A 42 11.35 3.08 4.42
CA ILE A 42 11.13 1.68 3.98
C ILE A 42 12.45 0.96 3.71
N SER A 43 13.44 1.65 3.11
CA SER A 43 14.79 1.09 2.90
C SER A 43 15.48 0.75 4.22
N GLU A 44 15.40 1.63 5.22
CA GLU A 44 15.96 1.39 6.55
C GLU A 44 15.24 0.25 7.29
N ILE A 45 13.92 0.11 7.16
CA ILE A 45 13.19 -1.06 7.67
C ILE A 45 13.75 -2.33 7.03
N ALA A 46 13.89 -2.36 5.70
CA ALA A 46 14.40 -3.53 5.00
C ALA A 46 15.79 -3.96 5.51
N LYS A 47 16.68 -2.99 5.75
CA LYS A 47 18.02 -3.22 6.33
C LYS A 47 17.92 -3.77 7.75
N ALA A 48 17.09 -3.16 8.59
CA ALA A 48 16.91 -3.55 9.97
C ALA A 48 16.33 -4.96 10.11
N LEU A 49 15.31 -5.32 9.31
CA LEU A 49 14.74 -6.67 9.30
C LEU A 49 15.76 -7.74 8.91
N ARG A 50 16.65 -7.47 7.95
CA ARG A 50 17.75 -8.39 7.59
C ARG A 50 18.81 -8.51 8.68
N GLY A 51 19.02 -7.45 9.47
CA GLY A 51 19.92 -7.45 10.62
C GLY A 51 19.34 -8.15 11.87
N SER A 52 18.01 -8.16 12.02
CA SER A 52 17.31 -8.72 13.18
C SER A 52 17.28 -10.25 13.16
N GLN A 53 18.20 -10.88 13.89
CA GLN A 53 18.28 -12.34 14.02
C GLN A 53 17.18 -12.98 14.87
N LYS A 54 16.42 -12.19 15.64
CA LYS A 54 15.38 -12.68 16.56
C LYS A 54 14.11 -11.85 16.44
N VAL A 55 13.01 -12.54 16.24
CA VAL A 55 11.65 -12.01 16.35
C VAL A 55 11.11 -12.45 17.71
N SER A 56 10.71 -11.49 18.53
CA SER A 56 10.22 -11.75 19.88
C SER A 56 9.10 -10.78 20.23
N LEU A 57 8.23 -11.19 21.15
CA LEU A 57 7.24 -10.30 21.75
C LEU A 57 7.92 -9.08 22.36
N ALA A 58 7.42 -7.88 22.08
CA ALA A 58 7.89 -6.62 22.66
C ALA A 58 7.50 -6.48 24.15
N GLY A 59 6.58 -7.33 24.63
CA GLY A 59 6.06 -7.30 26.00
C GLY A 59 4.87 -6.36 26.19
N SER A 60 4.36 -5.77 25.10
CA SER A 60 3.14 -4.96 25.01
C SER A 60 2.16 -5.59 24.01
N ALA A 61 0.86 -5.38 24.22
CA ALA A 61 -0.15 -5.55 23.19
C ALA A 61 -0.39 -4.20 22.50
N ASN A 62 -0.64 -4.20 21.20
CA ASN A 62 -0.96 -2.97 20.48
C ASN A 62 -2.40 -2.49 20.79
N ALA A 63 -2.78 -1.31 20.29
CA ALA A 63 -4.09 -0.70 20.56
C ALA A 63 -5.30 -1.56 20.10
N PHE A 64 -5.05 -2.52 19.20
CA PHE A 64 -6.05 -3.45 18.68
C PHE A 64 -6.06 -4.81 19.39
N GLY A 65 -5.18 -5.01 20.37
CA GLY A 65 -5.06 -6.23 21.16
C GLY A 65 -4.24 -7.35 20.50
N ASP A 66 -3.55 -7.05 19.40
CA ASP A 66 -2.61 -7.98 18.77
C ASP A 66 -1.26 -7.97 19.55
N ASP A 67 -0.60 -9.12 19.62
CA ASP A 67 0.71 -9.27 20.26
C ASP A 67 1.76 -8.51 19.45
N GLN A 68 2.32 -7.44 20.01
CA GLN A 68 3.28 -6.60 19.33
C GLN A 68 4.68 -7.25 19.33
N LEU A 69 5.32 -7.33 18.17
CA LEU A 69 6.69 -7.86 18.04
C LEU A 69 7.71 -6.72 18.09
N ASN A 70 8.94 -7.06 18.48
CA ASN A 70 10.06 -6.12 18.47
C ASN A 70 10.34 -5.49 17.08
N VAL A 71 10.02 -6.22 16.01
CA VAL A 71 10.13 -5.75 14.63
C VAL A 71 9.05 -4.75 14.24
N ASP A 72 7.85 -4.84 14.85
CA ASP A 72 6.77 -3.88 14.64
C ASP A 72 7.15 -2.52 15.24
N VAL A 73 7.64 -2.52 16.49
CA VAL A 73 8.14 -1.32 17.18
C VAL A 73 9.28 -0.67 16.40
N LEU A 74 10.21 -1.48 15.89
CA LEU A 74 11.32 -0.98 15.08
C LEU A 74 10.83 -0.32 13.79
N ALA A 75 9.87 -0.93 13.10
CA ALA A 75 9.33 -0.39 11.85
C ALA A 75 8.54 0.91 12.09
N GLU A 76 7.74 0.95 13.16
CA GLU A 76 7.02 2.13 13.64
C GLU A 76 7.97 3.31 13.86
N ASP A 77 9.04 3.11 14.65
CA ASP A 77 10.02 4.16 14.98
C ASP A 77 10.70 4.70 13.71
N ILE A 78 11.07 3.83 12.77
CA ILE A 78 11.73 4.25 11.52
C ILE A 78 10.80 5.11 10.65
N ILE A 79 9.52 4.74 10.50
CA ILE A 79 8.58 5.55 9.72
C ILE A 79 8.31 6.89 10.41
N ARG A 80 8.19 6.91 11.75
CA ARG A 80 8.03 8.17 12.50
C ARG A 80 9.24 9.08 12.35
N ASP A 81 10.45 8.54 12.37
CA ASP A 81 11.68 9.29 12.12
C ASP A 81 11.76 9.82 10.69
N ALA A 82 11.23 9.09 9.70
CA ALA A 82 11.11 9.56 8.33
C ALA A 82 10.11 10.72 8.22
N ILE A 83 8.94 10.57 8.84
CA ILE A 83 7.89 11.60 8.89
C ILE A 83 8.38 12.87 9.57
N ALA A 84 9.12 12.76 10.68
CA ALA A 84 9.64 13.91 11.43
C ALA A 84 10.64 14.77 10.64
N LYS A 85 11.21 14.25 9.54
CA LYS A 85 12.09 15.00 8.62
C LYS A 85 11.31 15.82 7.59
N CYS A 86 10.00 15.68 7.53
CA CYS A 86 9.13 16.35 6.55
C CYS A 86 8.25 17.41 7.22
N PRO A 87 8.63 18.71 7.20
CA PRO A 87 7.83 19.77 7.83
C PRO A 87 6.42 19.95 7.23
N SER A 88 6.20 19.48 6.00
CA SER A 88 4.90 19.49 5.33
C SER A 88 3.96 18.39 5.84
N VAL A 89 4.45 17.39 6.59
CA VAL A 89 3.57 16.41 7.25
C VAL A 89 3.10 17.00 8.58
N ALA A 90 1.82 17.34 8.65
CA ALA A 90 1.21 17.96 9.82
C ALA A 90 0.84 16.93 10.89
N THR A 91 0.23 15.81 10.47
CA THR A 91 -0.22 14.75 11.37
C THR A 91 0.11 13.37 10.85
N ALA A 92 0.23 12.41 11.76
CA ALA A 92 0.42 11.01 11.43
C ALA A 92 -0.32 10.08 12.42
N SER A 93 -0.70 8.90 11.93
CA SER A 93 -1.26 7.80 12.72
C SER A 93 -0.78 6.46 12.16
N SER A 94 -0.79 5.41 12.98
CA SER A 94 -0.40 4.07 12.53
C SER A 94 -1.35 3.00 13.04
N GLU A 95 -1.22 1.78 12.52
CA GLU A 95 -1.89 0.60 13.07
C GLU A 95 -1.51 0.37 14.55
N GLU A 96 -0.25 0.61 14.92
CA GLU A 96 0.26 0.39 16.27
C GLU A 96 -0.16 1.49 17.27
N ASP A 97 -0.34 2.72 16.79
CA ASP A 97 -0.87 3.88 17.52
C ASP A 97 -1.96 4.56 16.68
N PRO A 98 -3.21 4.05 16.72
CA PRO A 98 -4.33 4.50 15.90
C PRO A 98 -4.93 5.79 16.45
N VAL A 99 -4.09 6.78 16.65
CA VAL A 99 -4.45 8.14 17.05
C VAL A 99 -3.72 9.09 16.12
N GLU A 100 -4.47 9.96 15.45
CA GLU A 100 -3.87 11.00 14.62
C GLU A 100 -3.19 12.05 15.52
N ARG A 101 -1.86 12.09 15.48
CA ARG A 101 -1.02 12.96 16.30
C ARG A 101 -0.23 13.93 15.43
N PRO A 102 0.17 15.11 15.96
CA PRO A 102 1.14 15.96 15.28
C PRO A 102 2.43 15.20 14.95
N ALA A 103 2.86 15.27 13.70
CA ALA A 103 4.02 14.54 13.17
C ALA A 103 5.38 15.09 13.65
N GLY A 104 5.40 16.29 14.25
CA GLY A 104 6.62 16.91 14.78
C GLY A 104 6.35 18.01 15.81
N ARG A 105 7.42 18.47 16.48
CA ARG A 105 7.39 19.57 17.47
C ARG A 105 7.59 20.95 16.86
N HIS A 106 7.21 21.14 15.59
CA HIS A 106 7.35 22.45 14.97
C HIS A 106 6.28 23.38 15.55
N GLU A 107 6.68 24.23 16.50
CA GLU A 107 5.88 25.39 16.90
C GLU A 107 5.63 26.22 15.63
N ARG A 108 4.38 26.19 15.16
CA ARG A 108 3.93 27.01 14.03
C ARG A 108 3.84 28.46 14.48
N ASN A 109 4.98 29.11 14.60
CA ASN A 109 5.03 30.56 14.66
C ASN A 109 5.07 31.10 13.23
N SER A 110 4.13 32.00 12.95
CA SER A 110 4.14 32.97 11.85
C SER A 110 3.64 32.54 10.46
N ARG A 111 3.41 33.57 9.64
CA ARG A 111 2.69 33.63 8.37
C ARG A 111 3.41 32.93 7.20
N ASP A 112 4.39 32.06 7.49
CA ASP A 112 5.37 31.44 6.58
C ASP A 112 5.40 29.90 6.69
N GLY A 113 4.31 29.25 7.11
CA GLY A 113 4.21 27.79 7.08
C GLY A 113 4.32 27.22 5.65
N PRO A 114 4.73 25.95 5.46
CA PRO A 114 4.76 25.35 4.13
C PRO A 114 3.36 25.44 3.49
N GLU A 115 3.31 25.85 2.21
CA GLU A 115 2.06 25.96 1.46
C GLU A 115 1.33 24.60 1.36
N GLU A 116 2.10 23.51 1.40
CA GLU A 116 1.63 22.14 1.36
C GLU A 116 1.52 21.54 2.76
N GLN A 117 0.40 20.88 3.06
CA GLN A 117 0.20 20.12 4.29
C GLN A 117 -0.31 18.73 3.96
N TYR A 118 0.24 17.74 4.66
CA TYR A 118 -0.10 16.33 4.49
C TYR A 118 -0.36 15.63 5.82
N THR A 119 -1.20 14.60 5.76
CA THR A 119 -1.37 13.61 6.82
C THR A 119 -0.91 12.25 6.33
N VAL A 120 -0.14 11.54 7.14
CA VAL A 120 0.37 10.21 6.82
C VAL A 120 -0.27 9.16 7.73
N ALA A 121 -0.87 8.13 7.14
CA ALA A 121 -1.36 6.98 7.89
C ALA A 121 -0.70 5.70 7.37
N PHE A 122 -0.25 4.82 8.26
CA PHE A 122 0.56 3.68 7.85
C PHE A 122 0.36 2.41 8.69
N ASP A 123 0.55 1.26 8.06
CA ASP A 123 0.88 0.00 8.71
C ASP A 123 2.40 -0.18 8.59
N PRO A 124 3.16 -0.08 9.69
CA PRO A 124 4.61 -0.16 9.65
C PRO A 124 5.11 -1.54 9.18
N LEU A 125 4.38 -2.62 9.50
CA LEU A 125 4.78 -3.98 9.18
C LEU A 125 3.58 -4.92 8.93
N ASP A 126 3.06 -4.91 7.70
CA ASP A 126 2.07 -5.89 7.23
C ASP A 126 2.68 -7.29 7.18
N GLY A 127 1.95 -8.26 7.73
CA GLY A 127 2.36 -9.66 7.75
C GLY A 127 3.33 -9.99 8.90
N SER A 128 3.33 -9.24 10.00
CA SER A 128 4.11 -9.54 11.21
C SER A 128 3.99 -11.01 11.65
N SER A 129 2.81 -11.63 11.53
CA SER A 129 2.59 -13.06 11.84
C SER A 129 3.41 -14.06 11.00
N ILE A 130 3.87 -13.66 9.81
CA ILE A 130 4.63 -14.52 8.87
C ILE A 130 6.12 -14.13 8.77
N ILE A 131 6.59 -13.16 9.58
CA ILE A 131 8.00 -12.78 9.59
C ILE A 131 8.90 -13.85 10.20
N ALA A 132 8.48 -14.52 11.28
CA ALA A 132 9.28 -15.56 11.94
C ALA A 132 9.53 -16.80 11.05
N PRO A 133 8.57 -17.26 10.22
CA PRO A 133 8.82 -18.21 9.13
C PRO A 133 9.70 -17.69 7.98
N ASN A 134 10.18 -16.44 8.04
CA ASN A 134 11.01 -15.78 7.04
C ASN A 134 10.31 -15.62 5.67
N TRP A 135 9.02 -15.29 5.69
CA TRP A 135 8.26 -15.02 4.47
C TRP A 135 8.35 -13.53 4.10
N ALA A 136 7.91 -13.20 2.88
CA ALA A 136 7.83 -11.81 2.48
C ALA A 136 6.75 -11.08 3.29
N VAL A 137 7.10 -9.90 3.80
CA VAL A 137 6.25 -8.97 4.57
C VAL A 137 6.29 -7.59 3.92
N GLY A 138 5.57 -6.61 4.44
CA GLY A 138 5.54 -5.28 3.82
C GLY A 138 5.28 -4.12 4.76
N THR A 139 5.23 -2.92 4.19
CA THR A 139 4.81 -1.67 4.85
C THR A 139 3.76 -1.02 3.97
N ILE A 140 2.72 -0.45 4.57
CA ILE A 140 1.64 0.23 3.84
C ILE A 140 1.62 1.70 4.29
N ILE A 141 1.65 2.64 3.36
CA ILE A 141 1.61 4.06 3.67
C ILE A 141 0.61 4.77 2.76
N GLY A 142 -0.30 5.54 3.33
CA GLY A 142 -1.14 6.50 2.63
C GLY A 142 -0.78 7.94 3.00
N ILE A 143 -0.94 8.85 2.03
CA ILE A 143 -0.65 10.26 2.17
C ILE A 143 -1.87 11.06 1.73
N TRP A 144 -2.44 11.84 2.64
CA TRP A 144 -3.61 12.70 2.41
C TRP A 144 -3.19 14.16 2.34
N GLU A 145 -3.77 14.92 1.41
CA GLU A 145 -3.68 16.38 1.38
C GLU A 145 -4.51 16.99 2.51
N GLY A 146 -3.89 17.82 3.34
CA GLY A 146 -4.50 18.49 4.48
C GLY A 146 -3.83 18.12 5.81
N SER A 147 -4.48 18.51 6.91
CA SER A 147 -4.00 18.25 8.27
C SER A 147 -4.71 17.09 8.96
N THR A 148 -5.58 16.38 8.26
CA THR A 148 -6.23 15.17 8.74
C THR A 148 -6.62 14.24 7.59
N ALA A 149 -6.57 12.93 7.83
CA ALA A 149 -7.13 11.93 6.93
C ALA A 149 -8.61 11.62 7.26
N LEU A 150 -9.05 11.99 8.47
CA LEU A 150 -10.40 11.73 8.96
C LEU A 150 -11.40 12.76 8.43
N GLN A 151 -12.64 12.32 8.29
CA GLN A 151 -13.75 13.11 7.77
C GLN A 151 -13.47 13.67 6.36
N GLN A 152 -12.55 13.02 5.63
CA GLN A 152 -12.18 13.37 4.27
C GLN A 152 -12.57 12.24 3.32
N PRO A 153 -13.06 12.55 2.10
CA PRO A 153 -13.28 11.55 1.06
C PRO A 153 -11.91 11.09 0.50
N PRO A 154 -11.53 9.80 0.66
CA PRO A 154 -10.23 9.29 0.20
C PRO A 154 -10.01 9.52 -1.30
N ALA A 155 -11.06 9.35 -2.12
CA ALA A 155 -11.01 9.59 -3.56
C ALA A 155 -10.50 10.99 -3.95
N ALA A 156 -10.76 12.02 -3.13
CA ALA A 156 -10.33 13.39 -3.41
C ALA A 156 -9.11 13.83 -2.61
N LYS A 157 -8.86 13.22 -1.45
CA LYS A 157 -7.85 13.68 -0.49
C LYS A 157 -6.63 12.78 -0.36
N GLN A 158 -6.72 11.50 -0.68
CA GLN A 158 -5.55 10.63 -0.68
C GLN A 158 -4.76 10.80 -1.99
N VAL A 159 -3.64 11.52 -1.91
CA VAL A 159 -2.86 11.96 -3.07
C VAL A 159 -1.70 11.03 -3.42
N ALA A 160 -1.26 10.21 -2.48
CA ALA A 160 -0.24 9.19 -2.74
C ALA A 160 -0.36 7.99 -1.79
N ALA A 161 0.21 6.87 -2.21
CA ALA A 161 0.34 5.66 -1.42
C ALA A 161 1.62 4.90 -1.79
N ILE A 162 2.16 4.15 -0.83
CA ILE A 162 3.38 3.36 -0.97
C ILE A 162 3.17 1.98 -0.34
N LEU A 163 3.52 0.92 -1.07
CA LEU A 163 3.64 -0.44 -0.55
C LEU A 163 5.11 -0.85 -0.58
N GLY A 164 5.75 -0.92 0.58
CA GLY A 164 7.08 -1.52 0.74
C GLY A 164 6.98 -3.04 0.77
N VAL A 165 7.84 -3.75 0.06
CA VAL A 165 7.90 -5.22 0.04
C VAL A 165 9.27 -5.67 0.51
N PHE A 166 9.30 -6.48 1.58
CA PHE A 166 10.50 -7.05 2.16
C PHE A 166 10.52 -8.56 1.88
N GLY A 167 11.07 -8.94 0.73
CA GLY A 167 11.26 -10.35 0.36
C GLY A 167 12.73 -10.67 0.07
N PRO A 168 13.02 -11.57 -0.89
CA PRO A 168 14.38 -11.79 -1.38
C PRO A 168 15.05 -10.53 -1.95
N ARG A 169 14.22 -9.54 -2.31
CA ARG A 169 14.60 -8.17 -2.68
C ARG A 169 13.72 -7.21 -1.90
N ALA A 170 14.24 -6.02 -1.63
CA ALA A 170 13.48 -4.91 -1.11
C ALA A 170 13.06 -3.98 -2.25
N VAL A 171 11.76 -3.75 -2.39
CA VAL A 171 11.17 -2.86 -3.42
C VAL A 171 10.04 -2.05 -2.81
N ALA A 172 9.61 -0.99 -3.47
CA ALA A 172 8.36 -0.32 -3.14
C ALA A 172 7.53 -0.04 -4.40
N VAL A 173 6.22 -0.19 -4.29
CA VAL A 173 5.25 0.24 -5.31
C VAL A 173 4.66 1.56 -4.86
N VAL A 174 4.74 2.59 -5.70
CA VAL A 174 4.29 3.95 -5.39
C VAL A 174 3.16 4.31 -6.33
N ALA A 175 2.09 4.88 -5.79
CA ALA A 175 1.08 5.58 -6.58
C ALA A 175 0.95 7.04 -6.18
N VAL A 176 0.70 7.89 -7.18
CA VAL A 176 0.42 9.31 -6.98
C VAL A 176 -0.79 9.69 -7.82
N ARG A 177 -1.80 10.29 -7.19
CA ARG A 177 -3.03 10.81 -7.81
C ARG A 177 -3.36 12.18 -7.25
N VAL A 178 -2.73 13.21 -7.81
CA VAL A 178 -3.03 14.59 -7.46
C VAL A 178 -4.27 15.07 -8.24
N PRO A 179 -5.17 15.86 -7.62
CA PRO A 179 -6.40 16.33 -8.28
C PRO A 179 -6.14 17.03 -9.62
N GLY A 180 -6.88 16.62 -10.65
CA GLY A 180 -6.78 17.19 -12.01
C GLY A 180 -5.74 16.53 -12.93
N TYR A 181 -5.03 15.50 -12.46
CA TYR A 181 -4.05 14.74 -13.25
C TYR A 181 -4.38 13.24 -13.25
N GLU A 182 -3.88 12.51 -14.25
CA GLU A 182 -4.00 11.04 -14.27
C GLU A 182 -3.15 10.43 -13.15
N GLY A 183 -3.70 9.42 -12.47
CA GLY A 183 -2.96 8.64 -11.48
C GLY A 183 -1.82 7.83 -12.12
N VAL A 184 -0.69 7.78 -11.43
CA VAL A 184 0.49 7.00 -11.85
C VAL A 184 0.79 5.94 -10.80
N CYS A 185 1.34 4.82 -11.25
CA CYS A 185 1.78 3.72 -10.40
C CYS A 185 3.09 3.17 -10.96
N PHE A 186 4.13 3.02 -10.14
CA PHE A 186 5.46 2.61 -10.55
C PHE A 186 6.16 1.84 -9.42
N GLU A 187 7.25 1.14 -9.75
CA GLU A 187 8.04 0.36 -8.78
C GLU A 187 9.46 0.89 -8.69
N VAL A 188 9.96 0.95 -7.46
CA VAL A 188 11.32 1.34 -7.14
C VAL A 188 12.08 0.22 -6.42
N GLY A 189 13.36 0.10 -6.74
CA GLY A 189 14.30 -0.79 -6.07
C GLY A 189 14.94 -0.09 -4.89
N LEU A 190 15.01 -0.77 -3.75
CA LEU A 190 15.63 -0.24 -2.54
C LEU A 190 17.04 -0.82 -2.41
N SER A 191 18.04 0.06 -2.32
CA SER A 191 19.46 -0.33 -2.18
C SER A 191 19.88 -0.35 -0.71
N GLU A 192 20.72 -1.32 -0.35
CA GLU A 192 21.33 -1.47 0.98
C GLU A 192 22.26 -0.30 1.33
N ASP A 193 22.97 0.22 0.33
CA ASP A 193 23.91 1.33 0.51
C ASP A 193 23.22 2.70 0.42
N GLY A 194 21.94 2.71 0.04
CA GLY A 194 21.16 3.92 -0.22
C GLY A 194 20.83 4.68 1.05
N LYS A 195 21.79 5.45 1.57
CA LYS A 195 21.52 6.81 2.04
C LYS A 195 21.70 7.71 0.82
N ASN A 196 20.77 8.64 0.62
CA ASN A 196 20.71 9.63 -0.48
C ASN A 196 19.81 9.24 -1.66
N TRP A 197 18.49 9.13 -1.49
CA TRP A 197 17.50 9.57 -2.50
C TRP A 197 17.59 8.94 -3.92
N ASP A 198 18.40 7.90 -4.11
CA ASP A 198 18.83 7.31 -5.38
C ASP A 198 18.16 5.95 -5.63
N ALA A 199 16.93 5.80 -5.13
CA ALA A 199 16.12 4.62 -5.41
C ALA A 199 15.94 4.48 -6.94
N GLU A 200 16.31 3.31 -7.45
CA GLU A 200 16.25 2.99 -8.88
C GLU A 200 14.80 2.76 -9.29
N ILE A 201 14.36 3.37 -10.39
CA ILE A 201 13.09 2.99 -11.00
C ILE A 201 13.23 1.65 -11.71
N LEU A 202 12.61 0.60 -11.16
CA LEU A 202 12.60 -0.74 -11.76
C LEU A 202 11.52 -0.88 -12.83
N ARG A 203 10.34 -0.31 -12.56
CA ARG A 203 9.20 -0.28 -13.48
C ARG A 203 8.61 1.12 -13.49
N PRO A 204 8.85 1.94 -14.53
CA PRO A 204 8.36 3.32 -14.59
C PRO A 204 6.83 3.42 -14.77
N SER A 205 6.16 2.30 -15.06
CA SER A 205 4.71 2.22 -15.09
C SER A 205 4.24 0.80 -14.77
N ILE A 206 3.37 0.68 -13.77
CA ILE A 206 2.58 -0.50 -13.46
C ILE A 206 1.15 -0.24 -13.90
N ARG A 207 0.62 -1.19 -14.69
CA ARG A 207 -0.77 -1.20 -15.14
C ARG A 207 -1.29 -2.64 -15.13
N PHE A 208 -2.54 -2.81 -14.70
CA PHE A 208 -3.29 -4.02 -15.00
C PHE A 208 -3.52 -4.13 -16.52
N ALA A 209 -3.51 -5.36 -17.02
CA ALA A 209 -3.71 -5.66 -18.43
C ALA A 209 -5.11 -5.23 -18.87
N LYS A 210 -5.22 -4.72 -20.10
CA LYS A 210 -6.50 -4.43 -20.75
C LYS A 210 -6.94 -5.66 -21.56
N PRO A 211 -8.25 -5.95 -21.70
CA PRO A 211 -8.71 -7.06 -22.53
C PRO A 211 -8.24 -6.96 -23.99
N PRO A 212 -8.01 -8.11 -24.67
CA PRO A 212 -8.13 -9.46 -24.14
C PRO A 212 -6.89 -9.88 -23.32
N PHE A 213 -7.10 -10.44 -22.13
CA PHE A 213 -6.07 -11.12 -21.34
C PHE A 213 -6.67 -12.37 -20.69
N LYS A 214 -5.81 -13.24 -20.16
CA LYS A 214 -6.22 -14.39 -19.37
C LYS A 214 -5.68 -14.27 -17.96
N SER A 215 -6.57 -14.06 -16.99
CA SER A 215 -6.20 -14.13 -15.58
C SER A 215 -5.76 -15.53 -15.18
N ARG A 216 -4.73 -15.57 -14.33
CA ARG A 216 -4.06 -16.81 -13.92
C ARG A 216 -3.87 -16.94 -12.43
N TYR A 217 -4.09 -15.90 -11.64
CA TYR A 217 -3.70 -15.88 -10.25
C TYR A 217 -4.85 -15.43 -9.36
N PHE A 218 -5.00 -16.11 -8.22
CA PHE A 218 -5.95 -15.72 -7.19
C PHE A 218 -5.34 -15.91 -5.81
N ALA A 219 -5.66 -14.97 -4.91
CA ALA A 219 -5.26 -14.95 -3.51
C ALA A 219 -6.53 -14.96 -2.63
N PRO A 220 -7.01 -16.14 -2.19
CA PRO A 220 -8.20 -16.28 -1.36
C PRO A 220 -7.85 -16.07 0.11
N ALA A 221 -7.77 -14.80 0.53
CA ALA A 221 -7.66 -14.47 1.94
C ALA A 221 -8.83 -15.05 2.74
N ASN A 222 -8.52 -15.45 3.97
CA ASN A 222 -9.49 -16.05 4.88
C ASN A 222 -10.27 -17.24 4.25
N LEU A 223 -9.59 -18.17 3.56
CA LEU A 223 -10.19 -19.30 2.84
C LEU A 223 -11.21 -20.12 3.66
N ARG A 224 -11.07 -20.17 4.99
CA ARG A 224 -12.04 -20.79 5.91
C ARG A 224 -13.47 -20.24 5.77
N ALA A 225 -13.64 -18.99 5.30
CA ALA A 225 -14.94 -18.41 5.00
C ALA A 225 -15.73 -19.21 3.95
N ALA A 226 -15.05 -20.03 3.12
CA ALA A 226 -15.73 -20.92 2.17
C ALA A 226 -16.53 -22.05 2.86
N ALA A 227 -16.30 -22.31 4.15
CA ALA A 227 -17.16 -23.20 4.93
C ALA A 227 -18.43 -22.50 5.46
N GLU A 228 -18.50 -21.17 5.33
CA GLU A 228 -19.55 -20.31 5.90
C GLU A 228 -20.43 -19.69 4.82
N ASP A 229 -19.85 -19.41 3.65
CA ASP A 229 -20.51 -18.74 2.53
C ASP A 229 -20.41 -19.59 1.25
N GLU A 230 -21.56 -20.04 0.75
CA GLU A 230 -21.63 -20.88 -0.45
C GLU A 230 -21.27 -20.10 -1.73
N GLY A 231 -21.46 -18.78 -1.78
CA GLY A 231 -21.05 -17.94 -2.90
C GLY A 231 -19.52 -17.87 -3.01
N TYR A 232 -18.84 -17.61 -1.90
CA TYR A 232 -17.37 -17.60 -1.84
C TYR A 232 -16.79 -18.99 -2.11
N LYS A 233 -17.42 -20.06 -1.59
CA LYS A 233 -17.03 -21.44 -1.92
C LYS A 233 -17.16 -21.72 -3.41
N ALA A 234 -18.26 -21.33 -4.04
CA ALA A 234 -18.47 -21.49 -5.48
C ALA A 234 -17.41 -20.70 -6.27
N LEU A 235 -17.06 -19.50 -5.83
CA LEU A 235 -16.02 -18.67 -6.43
C LEU A 235 -14.62 -19.31 -6.34
N VAL A 236 -14.25 -19.86 -5.18
CA VAL A 236 -13.00 -20.63 -5.02
C VAL A 236 -12.99 -21.84 -5.95
N MET A 237 -14.10 -22.58 -6.04
CA MET A 237 -14.22 -23.73 -6.94
C MET A 237 -14.13 -23.31 -8.42
N HIS A 238 -14.68 -22.15 -8.80
CA HIS A 238 -14.53 -21.60 -10.13
C HIS A 238 -13.05 -21.39 -10.48
N PHE A 239 -12.25 -20.78 -9.60
CA PHE A 239 -10.82 -20.58 -9.84
C PHE A 239 -10.07 -21.90 -10.02
N ILE A 240 -10.40 -22.91 -9.20
CA ILE A 240 -9.80 -24.25 -9.30
C ILE A 240 -10.15 -24.92 -10.64
N GLN A 241 -11.44 -24.92 -11.02
CA GLN A 241 -11.92 -25.54 -12.26
C GLN A 241 -11.35 -24.86 -13.50
N ASN A 242 -11.17 -23.54 -13.46
CA ASN A 242 -10.57 -22.75 -14.54
C ASN A 242 -9.04 -22.71 -14.50
N LYS A 243 -8.41 -23.52 -13.64
CA LYS A 243 -6.95 -23.70 -13.53
C LYS A 243 -6.21 -22.40 -13.21
N TYR A 244 -6.80 -21.54 -12.38
CA TYR A 244 -6.06 -20.45 -11.77
C TYR A 244 -5.02 -21.03 -10.81
N THR A 245 -3.88 -20.35 -10.74
CA THR A 245 -2.77 -20.66 -9.86
C THR A 245 -2.95 -19.93 -8.55
N LEU A 246 -3.03 -20.68 -7.45
CA LEU A 246 -3.08 -20.13 -6.09
C LEU A 246 -1.79 -19.38 -5.76
N ARG A 247 -1.92 -18.14 -5.29
CA ARG A 247 -0.84 -17.31 -4.74
C ARG A 247 -1.36 -16.63 -3.48
N TYR A 248 -1.01 -17.18 -2.34
CA TYR A 248 -1.43 -16.64 -1.04
C TYR A 248 -0.33 -16.93 -0.02
N SER A 249 0.41 -15.89 0.36
CA SER A 249 1.39 -15.95 1.46
C SER A 249 0.76 -15.60 2.79
N GLY A 250 -0.44 -15.00 2.81
CA GLY A 250 -1.05 -14.51 4.05
C GLY A 250 -0.54 -13.13 4.48
N GLY A 251 0.36 -12.51 3.72
CA GLY A 251 0.67 -11.08 3.81
C GLY A 251 -0.11 -10.31 2.75
N LEU A 252 -0.80 -9.25 3.14
CA LEU A 252 -1.64 -8.48 2.23
C LEU A 252 -0.81 -7.85 1.09
N VAL A 253 0.29 -7.20 1.46
CA VAL A 253 1.20 -6.50 0.55
C VAL A 253 1.81 -7.45 -0.49
N PRO A 254 2.53 -8.53 -0.13
CA PRO A 254 3.15 -9.41 -1.13
C PRO A 254 2.12 -10.06 -2.07
N ASP A 255 0.93 -10.40 -1.58
CA ASP A 255 -0.11 -11.03 -2.40
C ASP A 255 -0.71 -10.05 -3.42
N VAL A 256 -0.95 -8.78 -3.05
CA VAL A 256 -1.45 -7.75 -3.98
C VAL A 256 -0.37 -7.27 -4.94
N VAL A 257 0.87 -7.07 -4.47
CA VAL A 257 2.00 -6.68 -5.33
C VAL A 257 2.29 -7.75 -6.38
N HIS A 258 2.10 -9.03 -6.06
CA HIS A 258 2.18 -10.09 -7.05
C HIS A 258 1.21 -9.85 -8.23
N ALA A 259 -0.06 -9.54 -7.96
CA ALA A 259 -1.05 -9.27 -9.01
C ALA A 259 -0.68 -8.02 -9.84
N LEU A 260 -0.23 -6.95 -9.19
CA LEU A 260 0.24 -5.72 -9.83
C LEU A 260 1.41 -5.99 -10.80
N VAL A 261 2.44 -6.72 -10.35
CA VAL A 261 3.62 -7.03 -11.17
C VAL A 261 3.30 -8.00 -12.31
N LYS A 262 2.35 -8.93 -12.12
CA LYS A 262 1.86 -9.79 -13.20
C LYS A 262 0.94 -9.06 -14.17
N GLY A 263 0.45 -7.87 -13.79
CA GLY A 263 -0.55 -7.12 -14.53
C GLY A 263 -1.92 -7.78 -14.53
N HIS A 264 -2.15 -8.82 -13.73
CA HIS A 264 -3.44 -9.50 -13.61
C HIS A 264 -3.49 -10.40 -12.37
N GLY A 265 -4.71 -10.75 -11.97
CA GLY A 265 -5.00 -11.55 -10.80
C GLY A 265 -5.99 -10.85 -9.87
N ILE A 266 -6.44 -11.59 -8.85
CA ILE A 266 -7.46 -11.15 -7.91
C ILE A 266 -7.07 -11.51 -6.48
N TYR A 267 -7.20 -10.55 -5.56
CA TYR A 267 -7.15 -10.77 -4.12
C TYR A 267 -8.56 -10.66 -3.55
N ILE A 268 -8.94 -11.59 -2.68
CA ILE A 268 -10.29 -11.70 -2.13
C ILE A 268 -10.22 -11.97 -0.64
N SER A 269 -10.66 -11.03 0.17
CA SER A 269 -10.87 -11.14 1.62
C SER A 269 -12.36 -10.91 1.89
N PRO A 270 -13.17 -11.98 1.97
CA PRO A 270 -14.62 -11.89 2.11
C PRO A 270 -15.03 -11.43 3.51
N VAL A 271 -16.25 -10.89 3.62
CA VAL A 271 -16.92 -10.57 4.89
C VAL A 271 -18.18 -11.41 5.00
N THR A 272 -18.31 -12.16 6.10
CA THR A 272 -19.50 -12.95 6.45
C THR A 272 -19.86 -12.69 7.92
N ASP A 273 -21.00 -13.22 8.38
CA ASP A 273 -21.42 -13.10 9.79
C ASP A 273 -20.37 -13.60 10.79
N LYS A 274 -19.65 -14.67 10.44
CA LYS A 274 -18.59 -15.29 11.27
C LYS A 274 -17.20 -14.79 10.89
N SER A 275 -16.97 -14.55 9.60
CA SER A 275 -15.75 -13.98 9.06
C SER A 275 -15.88 -12.47 8.94
N LYS A 276 -15.82 -11.77 10.07
CA LYS A 276 -15.93 -10.31 10.10
C LYS A 276 -14.76 -9.62 9.41
N ALA A 277 -15.00 -8.39 8.95
CA ALA A 277 -13.98 -7.49 8.44
C ALA A 277 -12.80 -7.33 9.43
N LYS A 278 -11.58 -7.46 8.90
CA LYS A 278 -10.33 -7.41 9.68
C LYS A 278 -9.40 -6.28 9.27
N LEU A 279 -9.40 -5.93 7.98
CA LEU A 279 -8.45 -5.00 7.41
C LEU A 279 -8.88 -3.57 7.74
N ARG A 280 -7.96 -2.77 8.26
CA ARG A 280 -8.16 -1.39 8.69
C ARG A 280 -8.24 -0.49 7.47
N ARG A 281 -9.31 0.29 7.36
CA ARG A 281 -9.57 1.13 6.18
C ARG A 281 -8.48 2.17 5.97
N LEU A 282 -8.09 2.87 7.04
CA LEU A 282 -7.14 3.97 6.99
C LEU A 282 -5.71 3.49 6.70
N PHE A 283 -5.25 2.45 7.40
CA PHE A 283 -3.85 2.01 7.37
C PHE A 283 -3.55 1.00 6.25
N GLU A 284 -4.54 0.21 5.82
CA GLU A 284 -4.34 -0.88 4.87
C GLU A 284 -5.11 -0.65 3.56
N LEU A 285 -6.43 -0.48 3.63
CA LEU A 285 -7.30 -0.59 2.45
C LEU A 285 -7.26 0.64 1.53
N CYS A 286 -7.34 1.85 2.09
CA CYS A 286 -7.33 3.07 1.30
C CYS A 286 -6.00 3.24 0.51
N PRO A 287 -4.81 3.09 1.13
CA PRO A 287 -3.54 3.08 0.40
C PRO A 287 -3.45 2.03 -0.71
N LEU A 288 -3.89 0.81 -0.41
CA LEU A 288 -3.85 -0.29 -1.37
C LEU A 288 -4.82 -0.05 -2.54
N ALA A 289 -6.03 0.40 -2.26
CA ALA A 289 -7.02 0.73 -3.27
C ALA A 289 -6.54 1.86 -4.19
N LEU A 290 -5.88 2.90 -3.65
CA LEU A 290 -5.29 3.96 -4.46
C LEU A 290 -4.26 3.41 -5.45
N ILE A 291 -3.39 2.50 -5.00
CA ILE A 291 -2.39 1.86 -5.87
C ILE A 291 -3.05 1.01 -6.97
N VAL A 292 -4.05 0.21 -6.59
CA VAL A 292 -4.79 -0.64 -7.54
C VAL A 292 -5.50 0.20 -8.59
N GLU A 293 -6.20 1.27 -8.19
CA GLU A 293 -6.91 2.17 -9.11
C GLU A 293 -5.95 2.97 -10.00
N CYS A 294 -4.83 3.47 -9.46
CA CYS A 294 -3.78 4.13 -10.24
C CYS A 294 -3.09 3.19 -11.24
N ALA A 295 -3.10 1.89 -10.98
CA ALA A 295 -2.69 0.85 -11.93
C ALA A 295 -3.81 0.48 -12.93
N GLY A 296 -4.99 1.09 -12.84
CA GLY A 296 -6.13 0.83 -13.72
C GLY A 296 -7.01 -0.36 -13.32
N GLY A 297 -6.84 -0.87 -12.10
CA GLY A 297 -7.65 -1.94 -11.51
C GLY A 297 -8.92 -1.42 -10.83
N LEU A 298 -9.48 -2.25 -9.95
CA LEU A 298 -10.63 -1.94 -9.09
C LEU A 298 -10.41 -2.53 -7.69
N ALA A 299 -10.89 -1.83 -6.66
CA ALA A 299 -10.88 -2.30 -5.27
C ALA A 299 -12.23 -1.99 -4.60
N ILE A 300 -12.92 -3.02 -4.11
CA ILE A 300 -14.26 -2.91 -3.51
C ILE A 300 -14.32 -3.57 -2.13
N ASP A 301 -15.29 -3.14 -1.31
CA ASP A 301 -15.69 -3.86 -0.10
C ASP A 301 -16.67 -4.99 -0.47
N PRO A 302 -16.35 -6.27 -0.20
CA PRO A 302 -17.27 -7.37 -0.47
C PRO A 302 -18.50 -7.39 0.43
N ALA A 303 -18.60 -6.55 1.47
CA ALA A 303 -19.79 -6.46 2.30
C ALA A 303 -20.99 -5.83 1.56
N ASP A 304 -20.75 -4.84 0.69
CA ASP A 304 -21.78 -4.09 -0.02
C ASP A 304 -21.49 -3.83 -1.51
N GLY A 305 -20.29 -4.13 -1.99
CA GLY A 305 -19.86 -3.92 -3.37
C GLY A 305 -19.44 -2.49 -3.69
N SER A 306 -19.32 -1.61 -2.69
CA SER A 306 -18.88 -0.23 -2.84
C SER A 306 -17.37 -0.12 -3.08
N ASN A 307 -16.92 0.92 -3.78
CA ASN A 307 -15.49 1.16 -3.96
C ASN A 307 -14.87 1.62 -2.63
N ILE A 308 -13.68 1.09 -2.32
CA ILE A 308 -13.00 1.36 -1.05
C ILE A 308 -12.78 2.87 -0.81
N LEU A 309 -12.46 3.62 -1.87
CA LEU A 309 -12.11 5.04 -1.80
C LEU A 309 -13.31 6.00 -1.84
N ASP A 310 -14.51 5.51 -2.16
CA ASP A 310 -15.71 6.35 -2.29
C ASP A 310 -16.35 6.66 -0.94
N ARG A 311 -16.09 5.82 0.07
CA ARG A 311 -16.61 6.00 1.43
C ARG A 311 -15.66 6.87 2.26
N GLN A 312 -16.21 7.91 2.89
CA GLN A 312 -15.48 8.76 3.84
C GLN A 312 -14.89 7.95 5.01
N LEU A 313 -13.74 8.39 5.53
CA LEU A 313 -13.13 7.85 6.74
C LEU A 313 -13.70 8.58 7.95
N GLU A 314 -14.62 7.95 8.67
CA GLU A 314 -15.25 8.50 9.88
C GLU A 314 -14.34 8.32 11.11
N ASP A 315 -13.70 7.16 11.22
CA ASP A 315 -12.90 6.74 12.38
C ASP A 315 -11.66 5.92 11.98
N VAL A 316 -10.58 6.09 12.75
CA VAL A 316 -9.30 5.37 12.57
C VAL A 316 -9.42 3.84 12.70
N ASN A 317 -10.42 3.35 13.42
CA ASN A 317 -10.64 1.93 13.72
C ASN A 317 -11.57 1.24 12.72
N GLU A 318 -12.03 1.93 11.67
CA GLU A 318 -12.91 1.31 10.69
C GLU A 318 -12.25 0.11 10.00
N ARG A 319 -13.00 -0.98 9.89
CA ARG A 319 -12.57 -2.20 9.21
C ARG A 319 -13.52 -2.52 8.05
N ALA A 320 -12.96 -3.08 6.99
CA ALA A 320 -13.72 -3.57 5.84
C ALA A 320 -13.10 -4.86 5.29
N GLY A 321 -13.80 -5.51 4.35
CA GLY A 321 -13.21 -6.53 3.50
C GLY A 321 -12.41 -5.92 2.35
N LEU A 322 -11.90 -6.76 1.47
CA LEU A 322 -11.23 -6.29 0.26
C LEU A 322 -11.37 -7.29 -0.87
N VAL A 323 -11.85 -6.83 -2.02
CA VAL A 323 -11.67 -7.50 -3.30
C VAL A 323 -10.97 -6.55 -4.24
N CYS A 324 -9.79 -6.91 -4.75
CA CYS A 324 -9.04 -6.05 -5.65
C CYS A 324 -8.25 -6.79 -6.72
N GLY A 325 -8.11 -6.19 -7.89
CA GLY A 325 -7.42 -6.78 -9.02
C GLY A 325 -7.77 -6.11 -10.35
N THR A 326 -7.79 -6.90 -11.42
CA THR A 326 -8.32 -6.43 -12.72
C THR A 326 -9.80 -6.10 -12.61
N LYS A 327 -10.28 -5.13 -13.39
CA LYS A 327 -11.70 -4.73 -13.36
C LYS A 327 -12.61 -5.90 -13.71
N GLU A 328 -12.19 -6.73 -14.67
CA GLU A 328 -12.92 -7.90 -15.14
C GLU A 328 -13.05 -8.95 -14.04
N ASP A 329 -11.96 -9.30 -13.34
CA ASP A 329 -12.03 -10.28 -12.25
C ASP A 329 -12.85 -9.73 -11.07
N VAL A 330 -12.67 -8.46 -10.70
CA VAL A 330 -13.43 -7.86 -9.58
C VAL A 330 -14.92 -7.80 -9.88
N ASN A 331 -15.31 -7.41 -11.10
CA ASN A 331 -16.73 -7.42 -11.51
C ASN A 331 -17.31 -8.83 -11.51
N TYR A 332 -16.54 -9.83 -11.97
CA TYR A 332 -16.96 -11.23 -11.88
C TYR A 332 -17.20 -11.67 -10.43
N VAL A 333 -16.34 -11.27 -9.49
CA VAL A 333 -16.55 -11.52 -8.06
C VAL A 333 -17.81 -10.80 -7.55
N LYS A 334 -18.00 -9.54 -7.93
CA LYS A 334 -19.17 -8.72 -7.55
C LYS A 334 -20.48 -9.39 -7.98
N GLU A 335 -20.54 -9.86 -9.23
CA GLU A 335 -21.67 -10.62 -9.77
C GLU A 335 -21.86 -11.98 -9.08
N SER A 336 -20.77 -12.72 -8.86
CA SER A 336 -20.80 -14.05 -8.25
C SER A 336 -21.27 -14.05 -6.79
N LEU A 337 -20.99 -12.97 -6.06
CA LEU A 337 -21.41 -12.76 -4.68
C LEU A 337 -22.73 -11.98 -4.56
N CYS A 338 -23.40 -11.69 -5.70
CA CYS A 338 -24.65 -10.92 -5.74
C CYS A 338 -24.55 -9.56 -5.01
N LEU A 339 -23.39 -8.90 -5.06
CA LEU A 339 -23.19 -7.61 -4.41
C LEU A 339 -23.89 -6.51 -5.21
N ALA A 340 -24.39 -5.48 -4.53
CA ALA A 340 -25.15 -4.40 -5.17
C ALA A 340 -24.31 -3.71 -6.25
N THR A 341 -24.83 -3.66 -7.48
CA THR A 341 -24.18 -3.00 -8.65
C THR A 341 -24.07 -1.50 -8.46
#